data_AF-A0A015M3N4-F1
#
_entry.id   AF-A0A015M3N4-F1
#
_cell.length_a   1.000
_cell.length_b   1.000
_cell.length_c   1.000
_cell.angle_alpha   90.00
_cell.angle_beta   90.00
_cell.angle_gamma   90.00
#
_symmetry.space_group_name_H-M   'P 1'
#
loop_
_entity.id
_entity.type
_entity.pdbx_description
1 polymer ?
#
loop_
_entity_poly.entity_id
_entity_poly.type
_entity_poly.pdbx_seq_one_letter_code
_entity_poly.pdbx_strand_id
1 'polypeptide(L)'
;MLPTLTTLQQRKPYLYSPDWLCPQCNSAPEGLNHLWTCPYILPEINPCLTHRSEVIKFRDSCLSSFLSLKSLDNSFHTGFFALDCWNYEAPSPSCLWLTRGLLPAHLTAFLNQYFPLSVIYKIISPLLNDFQVELYGEIWLCRNVLFHAWEESQGISAASKLRGPSTNSFPNTTPQQHNSSLATVSQDSWISWISSSIIRGGSWISHLDFLRRLTVQPLRISFW
;
A
#
# COMPACT_ATOMS: atom_id res chain seq x y z
N MET A 1 5.81 -2.02 -4.74
CA MET A 1 6.19 -0.98 -3.77
C MET A 1 7.53 -1.33 -3.13
N LEU A 2 8.49 -0.40 -3.09
CA LEU A 2 9.54 -0.39 -2.07
C LEU A 2 8.93 -0.54 -0.67
N PRO A 3 9.60 -1.14 0.32
CA PRO A 3 9.04 -1.24 1.66
C PRO A 3 9.10 0.11 2.39
N THR A 4 8.27 0.27 3.42
CA THR A 4 8.40 1.40 4.36
C THR A 4 9.63 1.23 5.25
N LEU A 5 10.17 2.32 5.82
CA LEU A 5 11.31 2.22 6.72
C LEU A 5 11.07 1.22 7.85
N THR A 6 9.87 1.26 8.46
CA THR A 6 9.48 0.30 9.50
C THR A 6 9.51 -1.15 9.01
N THR A 7 9.12 -1.40 7.76
CA THR A 7 9.24 -2.72 7.12
C THR A 7 10.69 -3.10 6.86
N LEU A 8 11.54 -2.14 6.48
CA LEU A 8 12.98 -2.36 6.24
C LEU A 8 13.73 -2.66 7.54
N GLN A 9 13.45 -1.94 8.62
CA GLN A 9 13.97 -2.17 9.97
C GLN A 9 13.68 -3.60 10.44
N GLN A 10 12.46 -4.10 10.21
CA GLN A 10 12.09 -5.47 10.55
C GLN A 10 12.82 -6.52 9.70
N ARG A 11 12.99 -6.27 8.39
CA ARG A 11 13.56 -7.25 7.46
C ARG A 11 15.08 -7.28 7.45
N LYS A 12 15.72 -6.13 7.70
CA LYS A 12 17.18 -5.93 7.64
C LYS A 12 17.64 -5.02 8.79
N PRO A 13 17.47 -5.44 10.06
CA PRO A 13 17.85 -4.65 11.23
C PRO A 13 19.36 -4.34 11.28
N TYR A 14 20.19 -5.14 10.60
CA TYR A 14 21.63 -4.91 10.48
C TYR A 14 21.99 -3.76 9.52
N LEU A 15 21.04 -3.30 8.70
CA LEU A 15 21.23 -2.25 7.70
C LEU A 15 20.39 -1.01 8.01
N TYR A 16 19.24 -1.18 8.65
CA TYR A 16 18.34 -0.10 9.03
C TYR A 16 18.20 -0.04 10.55
N SER A 17 18.74 1.03 11.16
CA SER A 17 18.67 1.23 12.61
C SER A 17 17.21 1.36 13.08
N PRO A 18 16.82 0.71 14.20
CA PRO A 18 15.48 0.87 14.78
C PRO A 18 15.19 2.30 15.26
N ASP A 19 16.23 3.09 15.54
CA ASP A 19 16.08 4.47 16.02
C ASP A 19 15.79 5.46 14.89
N TRP A 20 15.94 5.04 13.63
CA TRP A 20 15.64 5.91 12.49
C TRP A 20 14.14 6.16 12.37
N LEU A 21 13.79 7.44 12.36
CA LEU A 21 12.45 7.93 12.10
C LEU A 21 12.25 8.17 10.60
N CYS A 22 11.06 8.63 10.23
CA CYS A 22 10.77 8.99 8.86
C CYS A 22 11.85 9.92 8.28
N PRO A 23 12.51 9.56 7.18
CA PRO A 23 13.56 10.38 6.58
C PRO A 23 13.12 11.79 6.17
N GLN A 24 11.81 12.00 6.06
CA GLN A 24 11.24 13.21 5.51
C GLN A 24 10.83 14.20 6.61
N CYS A 25 10.20 13.73 7.69
CA CYS A 25 9.77 14.59 8.81
C CYS A 25 10.58 14.40 10.10
N ASN A 26 11.36 13.34 10.22
CA ASN A 26 12.13 12.96 11.40
C ASN A 26 11.34 13.00 12.73
N SER A 27 10.02 12.81 12.68
CA SER A 27 9.11 13.04 13.82
C SER A 27 8.36 11.78 14.26
N ALA A 28 8.22 10.79 13.38
CA ALA A 28 7.51 9.55 13.66
C ALA A 28 8.10 8.40 12.83
N PRO A 29 7.87 7.12 13.20
CA PRO A 29 8.24 5.99 12.38
C PRO A 29 7.53 6.04 11.02
N GLU A 30 8.28 5.82 9.93
CA GLU A 30 7.67 5.74 8.60
C GLU A 30 7.05 4.35 8.37
N GLY A 31 5.77 4.26 8.68
CA GLY A 31 4.88 3.17 8.27
C GLY A 31 3.92 3.59 7.15
N LEU A 32 3.12 2.64 6.67
CA LEU A 32 2.18 2.89 5.56
C LEU A 32 1.19 4.03 5.86
N ASN A 33 0.70 4.14 7.08
CA ASN A 33 -0.24 5.21 7.45
C ASN A 33 0.46 6.58 7.48
N HIS A 34 1.67 6.62 8.05
CA HIS A 34 2.45 7.84 8.11
C HIS A 34 2.82 8.35 6.71
N LEU A 35 3.07 7.46 5.75
CA LEU A 35 3.42 7.84 4.39
C LEU A 35 2.39 8.76 3.72
N TRP A 36 1.11 8.44 3.85
CA TRP A 36 0.02 9.24 3.25
C TRP A 36 -0.27 10.52 4.02
N THR A 37 0.18 10.60 5.26
CA THR A 37 -0.15 11.67 6.21
C THR A 37 1.07 12.45 6.67
N CYS A 38 2.23 12.17 6.06
CA CYS A 38 3.49 12.76 6.47
C CYS A 38 3.41 14.28 6.21
N PRO A 39 3.71 15.13 7.21
CA PRO A 39 3.63 16.57 7.03
C PRO A 39 4.75 17.14 6.14
N TYR A 40 5.80 16.35 5.89
CA TYR A 40 6.95 16.75 5.08
C TYR A 40 7.26 15.63 4.09
N ILE A 41 7.13 15.88 2.79
CA ILE A 41 7.84 15.09 1.77
C ILE A 41 8.64 16.05 0.88
N LEU A 42 8.08 17.17 0.46
CA LEU A 42 8.80 18.43 0.15
C LEU A 42 7.86 19.58 0.53
N PRO A 43 8.31 20.80 0.89
CA PRO A 43 7.39 21.91 1.17
C PRO A 43 6.40 22.17 0.02
N GLU A 44 6.81 21.89 -1.21
CA GLU A 44 6.01 21.99 -2.43
C GLU A 44 5.11 20.76 -2.67
N ILE A 45 5.44 19.60 -2.08
CA ILE A 45 4.71 18.34 -2.21
C ILE A 45 4.30 17.90 -0.81
N ASN A 46 3.09 18.30 -0.41
CA ASN A 46 2.53 18.01 0.91
C ASN A 46 1.62 16.77 0.82
N PRO A 47 2.07 15.57 1.23
CA PRO A 47 1.29 14.34 1.12
C PRO A 47 -0.02 14.41 1.88
N CYS A 48 -0.01 15.06 3.04
CA CYS A 48 -1.20 15.22 3.85
C CYS A 48 -2.25 16.02 3.08
N LEU A 49 -1.87 17.13 2.44
CA LEU A 49 -2.79 17.92 1.60
C LEU A 49 -3.23 17.15 0.36
N THR A 50 -2.31 16.46 -0.33
CA THR A 50 -2.63 15.63 -1.50
C THR A 50 -3.62 14.54 -1.11
N HIS A 51 -3.37 13.78 -0.04
CA HIS A 51 -4.27 12.74 0.46
C HIS A 51 -5.66 13.32 0.77
N ARG A 52 -5.74 14.47 1.45
CA ARG A 52 -7.02 15.14 1.73
C ARG A 52 -7.76 15.51 0.46
N SER A 53 -7.07 16.13 -0.51
CA SER A 53 -7.63 16.47 -1.82
C SER A 53 -8.18 15.25 -2.54
N GLU A 54 -7.40 14.17 -2.59
CA GLU A 54 -7.80 12.95 -3.30
C GLU A 54 -8.96 12.23 -2.61
N VAL A 55 -9.03 12.23 -1.26
CA VAL A 55 -10.18 11.68 -0.53
C VAL A 55 -11.45 12.50 -0.82
N ILE A 56 -11.34 13.83 -0.85
CA ILE A 56 -12.46 14.72 -1.21
C ILE A 56 -12.93 14.43 -2.64
N LYS A 57 -12.02 14.39 -3.62
CA LYS A 57 -12.33 14.09 -5.02
C LYS A 57 -12.99 12.73 -5.17
N PHE A 58 -12.47 11.70 -4.52
CA PHE A 58 -13.03 10.34 -4.56
C PHE A 58 -14.44 10.31 -3.96
N ARG A 59 -14.64 10.91 -2.78
CA ARG A 59 -15.94 11.02 -2.10
C ARG A 59 -16.97 11.73 -2.98
N ASP A 60 -16.61 12.88 -3.53
CA ASP A 60 -17.52 13.73 -4.30
C ASP A 60 -17.84 13.08 -5.66
N SER A 61 -16.88 12.38 -6.27
CA SER A 61 -17.10 11.58 -7.49
C SER A 61 -18.03 10.38 -7.24
N CYS A 62 -17.87 9.71 -6.09
CA CYS A 62 -18.80 8.66 -5.68
C CYS A 62 -20.22 9.22 -5.50
N LEU A 63 -20.36 10.31 -4.75
CA LEU A 63 -21.65 10.96 -4.51
C LEU A 63 -22.34 11.34 -5.81
N SER A 64 -21.63 12.05 -6.71
CA SER A 64 -22.13 12.45 -8.02
C SER A 64 -22.58 11.25 -8.85
N SER A 65 -21.77 10.19 -8.89
CA SER A 65 -22.08 8.98 -9.65
C SER A 65 -23.35 8.29 -9.14
N PHE A 66 -23.54 8.19 -7.82
CA PHE A 66 -24.76 7.59 -7.26
C PHE A 66 -26.00 8.46 -7.47
N LEU A 67 -25.89 9.77 -7.33
CA LEU A 67 -26.99 10.72 -7.57
C LEU A 67 -27.40 10.77 -9.05
N SER A 68 -26.47 10.49 -9.97
CA SER A 68 -26.77 10.39 -11.41
C SER A 68 -27.71 9.22 -11.75
N LEU A 69 -27.74 8.17 -10.92
CA LEU A 69 -28.58 6.99 -11.16
C LEU A 69 -30.03 7.19 -10.71
N LYS A 70 -30.24 7.88 -9.59
CA LYS A 70 -31.56 8.23 -9.08
C LYS A 70 -31.48 9.38 -8.09
N SER A 71 -32.56 10.15 -8.01
CA SER A 71 -32.71 11.16 -6.96
C SER A 71 -32.74 10.50 -5.60
N LEU A 72 -31.94 11.02 -4.67
CA LEU A 72 -31.86 10.59 -3.28
C LEU A 72 -32.16 11.78 -2.37
N ASP A 73 -32.72 11.50 -1.20
CA ASP A 73 -33.15 12.52 -0.26
C ASP A 73 -32.01 13.04 0.62
N ASN A 74 -32.30 14.05 1.44
CA ASN A 74 -31.31 14.64 2.34
C ASN A 74 -30.78 13.65 3.40
N SER A 75 -31.54 12.59 3.70
CA SER A 75 -31.11 11.54 4.61
C SER A 75 -29.91 10.77 4.05
N PHE A 76 -29.94 10.44 2.75
CA PHE A 76 -28.82 9.83 2.06
C PHE A 76 -27.58 10.74 2.08
N HIS A 77 -27.74 12.02 1.73
CA HIS A 77 -26.61 12.96 1.73
C HIS A 77 -25.94 13.03 3.10
N THR A 78 -26.74 13.25 4.15
CA THR A 78 -26.24 13.39 5.52
C THR A 78 -25.59 12.09 6.00
N GLY A 79 -26.23 10.95 5.75
CA GLY A 79 -25.69 9.64 6.10
C GLY A 79 -24.40 9.31 5.35
N PHE A 80 -24.31 9.67 4.07
CA PHE A 80 -23.12 9.44 3.25
C PHE A 80 -21.93 10.25 3.77
N PHE A 81 -22.09 11.56 3.99
CA PHE A 81 -21.00 12.41 4.49
C PHE A 81 -20.59 12.08 5.93
N ALA A 82 -21.49 11.50 6.73
CA ALA A 82 -21.19 11.08 8.10
C ALA A 82 -20.35 9.79 8.19
N LEU A 83 -20.10 9.09 7.09
CA LEU A 83 -19.30 7.86 7.10
C LEU A 83 -17.85 8.15 7.51
N ASP A 84 -17.35 7.37 8.47
CA ASP A 84 -15.99 7.49 9.02
C ASP A 84 -14.88 7.37 7.97
N CYS A 85 -15.14 6.74 6.82
CA CYS A 85 -14.15 6.60 5.75
C CYS A 85 -13.81 7.93 5.05
N TRP A 86 -14.60 8.99 5.29
CA TRP A 86 -14.35 10.33 4.77
C TRP A 86 -13.58 11.23 5.73
N ASN A 87 -13.30 10.78 6.95
CA ASN A 87 -12.53 11.57 7.91
C ASN A 87 -11.06 11.61 7.48
N TYR A 88 -10.65 12.66 6.75
CA TYR A 88 -9.29 12.87 6.25
C TYR A 88 -8.46 13.86 7.08
N GLU A 89 -9.08 14.60 8.02
CA GLU A 89 -8.37 15.57 8.86
C GLU A 89 -7.45 14.85 9.85
N ALA A 90 -8.01 13.84 10.53
CA ALA A 90 -7.31 12.83 11.29
C ALA A 90 -7.71 11.46 10.72
N PRO A 91 -7.01 10.97 9.68
CA PRO A 91 -7.42 9.81 8.90
C PRO A 91 -7.79 8.60 9.76
N SER A 92 -9.07 8.27 9.73
CA SER A 92 -9.57 7.06 10.40
C SER A 92 -8.95 5.81 9.78
N PRO A 93 -8.93 4.66 10.48
CA PRO A 93 -8.51 3.40 9.88
C PRO A 93 -9.26 3.10 8.58
N SER A 94 -10.56 3.40 8.54
CA SER A 94 -11.43 3.28 7.38
C SER A 94 -10.98 4.13 6.20
N CYS A 95 -10.60 5.39 6.44
CA CYS A 95 -10.06 6.27 5.40
C CYS A 95 -8.75 5.72 4.85
N LEU A 96 -7.87 5.24 5.74
CA LEU A 96 -6.57 4.67 5.37
C LEU A 96 -6.68 3.30 4.66
N TRP A 97 -7.82 2.62 4.75
CA TRP A 97 -8.08 1.42 3.95
C TRP A 97 -8.28 1.74 2.47
N LEU A 98 -8.85 2.89 2.14
CA LEU A 98 -9.03 3.34 0.76
C LEU A 98 -7.68 3.46 0.04
N THR A 99 -6.64 3.95 0.72
CA THR A 99 -5.30 4.07 0.12
C THR A 99 -4.68 2.71 -0.23
N ARG A 100 -5.20 1.63 0.37
CA ARG A 100 -4.84 0.24 0.11
C ARG A 100 -5.76 -0.45 -0.89
N GLY A 101 -6.74 0.26 -1.44
CA GLY A 101 -7.73 -0.31 -2.37
C GLY A 101 -8.75 -1.18 -1.65
N LEU A 102 -8.86 -1.04 -0.33
CA LEU A 102 -9.81 -1.78 0.49
C LEU A 102 -11.04 -0.92 0.70
N LEU A 103 -12.20 -1.44 0.29
CA LEU A 103 -13.47 -0.76 0.46
C LEU A 103 -14.02 -0.98 1.88
N PRO A 104 -14.27 0.07 2.68
CA PRO A 104 -14.77 -0.09 4.03
C PRO A 104 -16.18 -0.70 4.07
N ALA A 105 -16.39 -1.67 4.96
CA ALA A 105 -17.63 -2.42 5.05
C ALA A 105 -18.85 -1.54 5.35
N HIS A 106 -18.70 -0.50 6.19
CA HIS A 106 -19.79 0.43 6.51
C HIS A 106 -20.20 1.30 5.32
N LEU A 107 -19.26 1.66 4.44
CA LEU A 107 -19.58 2.35 3.18
C LEU A 107 -20.40 1.44 2.27
N THR A 108 -19.97 0.18 2.08
CA THR A 108 -20.72 -0.79 1.27
C THR A 108 -22.10 -1.07 1.89
N ALA A 109 -22.18 -1.27 3.21
CA ALA A 109 -23.44 -1.53 3.91
C ALA A 109 -24.41 -0.35 3.83
N PHE A 110 -23.92 0.88 3.94
CA PHE A 110 -24.72 2.09 3.77
C PHE A 110 -25.29 2.16 2.35
N LEU A 111 -24.44 2.03 1.32
CA LEU A 111 -24.87 2.12 -0.08
C LEU A 111 -25.81 0.98 -0.48
N ASN A 112 -25.65 -0.20 0.11
CA ASN A 112 -26.48 -1.38 -0.18
C ASN A 112 -27.94 -1.23 0.28
N GLN A 113 -28.25 -0.21 1.09
CA GLN A 113 -29.64 0.16 1.41
C GLN A 113 -30.35 0.82 0.21
N TYR A 114 -29.59 1.35 -0.75
CA TYR A 114 -30.11 2.14 -1.86
C TYR A 114 -29.84 1.51 -3.23
N PHE A 115 -28.76 0.74 -3.37
CA PHE A 115 -28.29 0.20 -4.64
C PHE A 115 -27.89 -1.27 -4.51
N PRO A 116 -28.09 -2.09 -5.56
CA PRO A 116 -27.53 -3.44 -5.60
C PRO A 116 -25.99 -3.42 -5.54
N LEU A 117 -25.38 -4.42 -4.90
CA LEU A 117 -23.92 -4.57 -4.81
C LEU A 117 -23.22 -4.48 -6.17
N SER A 118 -23.81 -5.06 -7.23
CA SER A 118 -23.25 -4.99 -8.58
C SER A 118 -23.08 -3.56 -9.10
N VAL A 119 -24.04 -2.69 -8.80
CA VAL A 119 -24.00 -1.26 -9.16
C VAL A 119 -22.96 -0.53 -8.32
N ILE A 120 -22.92 -0.82 -7.00
CA ILE A 120 -21.94 -0.23 -6.07
C ILE A 120 -20.52 -0.51 -6.54
N TYR A 121 -20.18 -1.78 -6.80
CA TYR A 121 -18.84 -2.14 -7.26
C TYR A 121 -18.53 -1.60 -8.65
N LYS A 122 -19.51 -1.56 -9.56
CA LYS A 122 -19.33 -0.98 -10.90
C LYS A 122 -18.95 0.50 -10.85
N ILE A 123 -19.52 1.26 -9.91
CA ILE A 123 -19.21 2.69 -9.72
C ILE A 123 -17.90 2.88 -8.95
N ILE A 124 -17.76 2.20 -7.81
CA ILE A 124 -16.66 2.48 -6.88
C ILE A 124 -15.32 1.96 -7.40
N SER A 125 -15.28 0.79 -8.05
CA SER A 125 -14.02 0.17 -8.44
C SER A 125 -13.13 1.05 -9.33
N PRO A 126 -13.63 1.66 -10.43
CA PRO A 126 -12.80 2.56 -11.24
C PRO A 126 -12.40 3.82 -10.45
N LEU A 127 -13.31 4.44 -9.70
CA LEU A 127 -13.00 5.63 -8.91
C LEU A 127 -11.94 5.37 -7.83
N LEU A 128 -12.00 4.20 -7.19
CA LEU A 128 -11.01 3.77 -6.20
C LEU A 128 -9.66 3.50 -6.87
N ASN A 129 -9.67 2.96 -8.09
CA ASN A 129 -8.44 2.77 -8.86
C ASN A 129 -7.79 4.10 -9.23
N ASP A 130 -8.58 5.06 -9.73
CA ASP A 130 -8.10 6.41 -10.06
C ASP A 130 -7.50 7.08 -8.81
N PHE A 131 -8.21 7.04 -7.69
CA PHE A 131 -7.72 7.52 -6.40
C PHE A 131 -6.36 6.89 -6.01
N GLN A 132 -6.21 5.58 -6.18
CA GLN A 132 -4.94 4.91 -5.89
C GLN A 132 -3.81 5.30 -6.85
N VAL A 133 -4.12 5.50 -8.13
CA VAL A 133 -3.15 5.93 -9.14
C VAL A 133 -2.61 7.31 -8.80
N GLU A 134 -3.49 8.24 -8.43
CA GLU A 134 -3.11 9.60 -8.01
C GLU A 134 -2.22 9.57 -6.77
N LEU A 135 -2.61 8.85 -5.72
CA LEU A 135 -1.76 8.70 -4.53
C LEU A 135 -0.39 8.08 -4.84
N TYR A 136 -0.37 7.12 -5.77
CA TYR A 136 0.88 6.48 -6.17
C TYR A 136 1.80 7.44 -6.94
N GLY A 137 1.23 8.22 -7.87
CA GLY A 137 1.97 9.20 -8.66
C GLY A 137 2.51 10.34 -7.81
N GLU A 138 1.64 10.98 -7.03
CA GLU A 138 1.94 12.25 -6.37
C GLU A 138 2.73 12.06 -5.07
N ILE A 139 2.47 10.99 -4.31
CA ILE A 139 3.07 10.79 -2.99
C ILE A 139 4.13 9.70 -3.05
N TRP A 140 3.74 8.50 -3.49
CA TRP A 140 4.59 7.32 -3.37
C TRP A 140 5.85 7.40 -4.23
N LEU A 141 5.74 7.88 -5.48
CA LEU A 141 6.88 8.00 -6.38
C LEU A 141 7.90 9.02 -5.86
N CYS A 142 7.43 10.22 -5.48
CA CYS A 142 8.27 11.27 -4.90
C CYS A 142 9.00 10.77 -3.66
N ARG A 143 8.27 10.15 -2.73
CA ARG A 143 8.83 9.53 -1.53
C ARG A 143 9.95 8.55 -1.87
N ASN A 144 9.83 7.70 -2.88
CA ASN A 144 10.88 6.71 -3.19
C ASN A 144 12.17 7.37 -3.69
N VAL A 145 12.05 8.41 -4.51
CA VAL A 145 13.22 9.17 -4.98
C VAL A 145 13.97 9.76 -3.79
N LEU A 146 13.25 10.42 -2.88
CA LEU A 146 13.84 11.03 -1.69
C LEU A 146 14.39 9.99 -0.71
N PHE A 147 13.69 8.86 -0.56
CA PHE A 147 14.13 7.76 0.28
C PHE A 147 15.44 7.15 -0.23
N HIS A 148 15.62 7.01 -1.55
CA HIS A 148 16.87 6.52 -2.12
C HIS A 148 18.04 7.48 -1.89
N ALA A 149 17.85 8.78 -2.09
CA ALA A 149 18.87 9.78 -1.78
C ALA A 149 19.23 9.77 -0.29
N TRP A 150 18.23 9.60 0.59
CA TRP A 150 18.47 9.43 2.01
C TRP A 150 19.25 8.15 2.33
N GLU A 151 18.89 7.01 1.74
CA GLU A 151 19.64 5.76 1.94
C GLU A 151 21.13 5.91 1.54
N GLU A 152 21.41 6.59 0.42
CA GLU A 152 22.78 6.89 -0.01
C GLU A 152 23.52 7.75 1.02
N SER A 153 22.84 8.74 1.63
CA SER A 153 23.41 9.55 2.71
C SER A 153 23.75 8.74 3.97
N GLN A 154 23.06 7.62 4.21
CA GLN A 154 23.35 6.67 5.29
C GLN A 154 24.42 5.62 4.90
N GLY A 155 25.01 5.73 3.70
CA GLY A 155 25.98 4.75 3.19
C GLY A 155 25.36 3.42 2.72
N ILE A 156 24.03 3.37 2.57
CA ILE A 156 23.30 2.16 2.16
C ILE A 156 23.29 2.05 0.64
N SER A 157 24.24 1.29 0.09
CA SER A 157 24.32 1.00 -1.35
C SER A 157 23.44 -0.18 -1.77
N ALA A 158 23.15 -0.31 -3.07
CA ALA A 158 22.48 -1.49 -3.61
C ALA A 158 23.20 -2.81 -3.25
N ALA A 159 24.55 -2.80 -3.24
CA ALA A 159 25.36 -3.95 -2.84
C ALA A 159 25.17 -4.32 -1.36
N SER A 160 25.01 -3.34 -0.46
CA SER A 160 24.72 -3.60 0.96
C SER A 160 23.37 -4.29 1.14
N LYS A 161 22.38 -3.96 0.30
CA LYS A 161 21.05 -4.58 0.32
C LYS A 161 21.07 -6.02 -0.19
N LEU A 162 22.01 -6.41 -1.05
CA LEU A 162 22.11 -7.79 -1.56
C LEU A 162 22.80 -8.74 -0.56
N ARG A 163 23.61 -8.21 0.35
CA ARG A 163 24.23 -9.01 1.41
C ARG A 163 23.18 -9.41 2.43
N GLY A 164 23.07 -10.71 2.68
CA GLY A 164 22.42 -11.23 3.89
C GLY A 164 23.18 -10.79 5.14
N PRO A 165 22.62 -10.98 6.35
CA PRO A 165 23.36 -10.72 7.58
C PRO A 165 24.70 -11.45 7.52
N SER A 166 25.79 -10.70 7.53
CA SER A 166 27.13 -11.26 7.50
C SER A 166 27.35 -12.12 8.74
N THR A 167 27.58 -13.41 8.55
CA THR A 167 28.09 -14.34 9.57
C THR A 167 29.55 -14.02 9.87
N ASN A 168 29.82 -12.83 10.43
CA ASN A 168 31.11 -12.53 11.03
C ASN A 168 30.97 -12.59 12.55
N SER A 169 31.30 -13.78 13.07
CA SER A 169 31.83 -14.07 14.42
C SER A 169 31.31 -13.22 15.59
N PHE A 170 30.23 -13.66 16.22
CA PHE A 170 30.07 -13.47 17.67
C PHE A 170 31.03 -14.44 18.39
N PRO A 171 31.73 -14.04 19.47
CA PRO A 171 32.51 -14.97 20.26
C PRO A 171 31.57 -15.90 21.04
N ASN A 172 31.70 -17.20 20.76
CA ASN A 172 31.22 -18.37 21.51
C ASN A 172 30.14 -18.13 22.57
N THR A 173 28.90 -18.47 22.22
CA THR A 173 27.97 -19.10 23.17
C THR A 173 27.41 -20.37 22.56
N THR A 174 27.46 -21.42 23.37
CA THR A 174 27.19 -22.86 23.15
C THR A 174 26.11 -23.23 22.13
N PRO A 175 26.31 -24.27 21.30
CA PRO A 175 25.30 -24.72 20.35
C PRO A 175 24.22 -25.56 21.06
N GLN A 176 23.01 -25.01 21.21
CA GLN A 176 21.82 -25.85 21.39
C GLN A 176 21.42 -26.39 20.02
N GLN A 177 21.61 -27.69 19.83
CA GLN A 177 21.07 -28.45 18.72
C GLN A 177 19.54 -28.37 18.75
N HIS A 178 18.94 -27.59 17.87
CA HIS A 178 17.56 -27.77 17.47
C HIS A 178 17.52 -28.33 16.06
N ASN A 179 17.33 -29.65 15.98
CA ASN A 179 16.96 -30.36 14.76
C ASN A 179 15.71 -29.71 14.17
N SER A 180 15.89 -28.92 13.12
CA SER A 180 14.78 -28.42 12.30
C SER A 180 14.74 -29.26 11.04
N SER A 181 13.80 -30.21 10.99
CA SER A 181 13.54 -31.03 9.83
C SER A 181 13.26 -30.14 8.61
N LEU A 182 14.00 -30.39 7.53
CA LEU A 182 13.79 -29.79 6.22
C LEU A 182 12.36 -30.12 5.76
N ALA A 183 11.45 -29.14 5.80
CA ALA A 183 10.12 -29.32 5.26
C ALA A 183 10.21 -29.42 3.73
N THR A 184 9.96 -30.60 3.19
CA THR A 184 9.78 -30.83 1.76
C THR A 184 8.52 -30.07 1.31
N VAL A 185 8.69 -28.96 0.60
CA VAL A 185 7.55 -28.14 0.13
C VAL A 185 7.10 -28.61 -1.25
N SER A 186 5.80 -28.94 -1.31
CA SER A 186 5.03 -29.35 -2.48
C SER A 186 4.98 -28.28 -3.60
N GLN A 187 4.77 -28.72 -4.84
CA GLN A 187 4.66 -27.93 -6.06
C GLN A 187 3.40 -27.05 -6.09
N ASP A 188 3.47 -25.86 -5.49
CA ASP A 188 2.77 -24.67 -5.96
C ASP A 188 3.79 -23.54 -6.10
N SER A 189 4.54 -23.62 -7.20
CA SER A 189 5.80 -22.89 -7.41
C SER A 189 5.63 -21.36 -7.38
N TRP A 190 4.45 -20.83 -7.70
CA TRP A 190 4.23 -19.39 -7.79
C TRP A 190 3.95 -18.75 -6.43
N ILE A 191 3.21 -19.39 -5.51
CA ILE A 191 2.99 -18.87 -4.15
C ILE A 191 4.29 -18.92 -3.35
N SER A 192 5.06 -20.00 -3.51
CA SER A 192 6.40 -20.14 -2.93
C SER A 192 7.39 -19.12 -3.50
N TRP A 193 7.29 -18.82 -4.79
CA TRP A 193 8.11 -17.79 -5.43
C TRP A 193 7.72 -16.36 -5.04
N ILE A 194 6.42 -16.04 -4.93
CA ILE A 194 5.94 -14.74 -4.47
C ILE A 194 6.34 -14.54 -3.02
N SER A 195 6.08 -15.53 -2.15
CA SER A 195 6.47 -15.44 -0.74
C SER A 195 8.00 -15.28 -0.63
N SER A 196 8.79 -16.06 -1.36
CA SER A 196 10.25 -15.91 -1.40
C SER A 196 10.70 -14.56 -1.97
N SER A 197 10.04 -14.01 -2.97
CA SER A 197 10.39 -12.70 -3.57
C SER A 197 10.01 -11.54 -2.65
N ILE A 198 8.89 -11.64 -1.92
CA ILE A 198 8.48 -10.69 -0.89
C ILE A 198 9.44 -10.76 0.31
N ILE A 199 9.84 -11.97 0.72
CA ILE A 199 10.75 -12.21 1.85
C ILE A 199 12.20 -11.79 1.50
N ARG A 200 12.67 -12.08 0.28
CA ARG A 200 14.06 -11.86 -0.16
C ARG A 200 14.27 -10.55 -0.93
N GLY A 201 13.22 -9.77 -1.18
CA GLY A 201 13.31 -8.43 -1.77
C GLY A 201 13.60 -8.42 -3.27
N GLY A 202 12.86 -9.21 -4.05
CA GLY A 202 12.95 -9.22 -5.52
C GLY A 202 12.54 -7.89 -6.18
N SER A 203 12.98 -7.70 -7.43
CA SER A 203 12.67 -6.50 -8.23
C SER A 203 11.17 -6.36 -8.51
N TRP A 204 10.65 -5.13 -8.35
CA TRP A 204 9.26 -4.78 -8.63
C TRP A 204 8.85 -5.03 -10.09
N ILE A 205 9.79 -4.94 -11.03
CA ILE A 205 9.56 -5.19 -12.46
C ILE A 205 9.05 -6.62 -12.69
N SER A 206 9.60 -7.59 -11.95
CA SER A 206 9.17 -8.99 -12.01
C SER A 206 7.76 -9.20 -11.46
N HIS A 207 7.30 -8.34 -10.56
CA HIS A 207 5.96 -8.40 -9.96
C HIS A 207 4.88 -7.82 -10.89
N LEU A 208 5.17 -6.70 -11.56
CA LEU A 208 4.26 -6.11 -12.54
C LEU A 208 4.12 -6.95 -13.81
N ASP A 209 5.21 -7.55 -14.30
CA ASP A 209 5.17 -8.46 -15.45
C ASP A 209 4.34 -9.71 -15.15
N PHE A 210 4.38 -10.20 -13.90
CA PHE A 210 3.56 -11.31 -13.44
C PHE A 210 2.08 -10.93 -13.34
N LEU A 211 1.74 -9.79 -12.73
CA LEU A 211 0.36 -9.32 -12.65
C LEU A 211 -0.23 -9.08 -14.05
N ARG A 212 0.56 -8.57 -15.01
CA ARG A 212 0.17 -8.47 -16.43
C ARG A 212 -0.11 -9.84 -17.06
N ARG A 213 0.63 -10.88 -16.70
CA ARG A 213 0.40 -12.26 -17.21
C ARG A 213 -0.83 -12.93 -16.57
N LEU A 214 -1.24 -12.51 -15.38
CA LEU A 214 -2.48 -12.97 -14.74
C LEU A 214 -3.72 -12.22 -15.25
N THR A 215 -3.58 -10.96 -15.65
CA THR A 215 -4.71 -10.13 -16.13
C THR A 215 -4.94 -10.19 -17.64
N VAL A 216 -4.13 -10.95 -18.39
CA VAL A 216 -4.33 -11.16 -19.83
C VAL A 216 -4.33 -12.66 -20.14
N GLN A 217 -5.47 -13.31 -19.97
CA GLN A 217 -5.92 -14.28 -20.96
C GLN A 217 -7.08 -13.65 -21.74
N PRO A 218 -6.90 -13.29 -23.02
CA PRO A 218 -8.04 -13.15 -23.91
C PRO A 218 -8.63 -14.55 -24.05
N LEU A 219 -9.89 -14.73 -23.65
CA LEU A 219 -10.71 -15.84 -24.12
C LEU A 219 -10.66 -15.82 -25.65
N ARG A 220 -9.86 -16.71 -26.25
CA ARG A 220 -10.01 -17.07 -27.65
C ARG A 220 -11.34 -17.81 -27.76
N ILE A 221 -12.40 -17.07 -28.03
CA ILE A 221 -13.63 -17.62 -28.59
C ILE A 221 -13.29 -18.04 -30.01
N SER A 222 -13.04 -19.33 -30.21
CA SER A 222 -12.97 -19.94 -31.52
C SER A 222 -14.39 -20.08 -32.07
N PHE A 223 -14.72 -19.31 -33.10
CA PHE A 223 -15.87 -19.56 -33.94
C PHE A 223 -15.54 -20.77 -34.85
N TRP A 224 -16.35 -21.82 -34.75
CA TRP A 224 -16.67 -22.71 -35.86
C TRP A 224 -18.11 -22.44 -36.25
#